data_AF-A0A0B7KG02-F1
#
_entry.id   AF-A0A0B7KG02-F1
#
_cell.length_a   1.000
_cell.length_b   1.000
_cell.length_c   1.000
_cell.angle_alpha   90.00
_cell.angle_beta   90.00
_cell.angle_gamma   90.00
#
_symmetry.space_group_name_H-M   'P 1'
#
loop_
_entity.id
_entity.type
_entity.pdbx_description
1 polymer ?
#
loop_
_entity_poly.entity_id
_entity_poly.type
_entity_poly.pdbx_seq_one_letter_code
_entity_poly.pdbx_strand_id
1 'polypeptide(L)'
;MALAASFKRLVRFVAKDSTQVLIGQPVKDELDIGIALRQGQDVVVDVFSGLSVLNPGVKTGRTESIGRILSPLAQHEVGTIRCIGLNYNQHAKEVRMEPPTIPTLFM
;
A
#
# COMPACT_ATOMS: atom_id res chain seq x y z
N MET A 1 -8.02 -21.50 -13.15
CA MET A 1 -8.83 -20.45 -12.48
C MET A 1 -7.87 -19.52 -11.78
N ALA A 2 -7.89 -18.21 -12.07
CA ALA A 2 -7.16 -17.26 -11.25
C ALA A 2 -7.73 -17.33 -9.83
N LEU A 3 -6.90 -17.64 -8.84
CA LEU A 3 -7.28 -17.56 -7.43
C LEU A 3 -7.77 -16.14 -7.18
N ALA A 4 -8.99 -15.99 -6.66
CA ALA A 4 -9.45 -14.69 -6.17
C ALA A 4 -8.41 -14.16 -5.18
N ALA A 5 -8.06 -12.88 -5.28
CA ALA A 5 -7.09 -12.27 -4.36
C ALA A 5 -7.57 -12.49 -2.91
N SER A 6 -6.66 -12.94 -2.04
CA SER A 6 -6.99 -13.29 -0.64
C SER A 6 -7.32 -12.09 0.24
N PHE A 7 -7.23 -10.87 -0.30
CA PHE A 7 -7.49 -9.61 0.37
C PHE A 7 -8.01 -8.55 -0.61
N LYS A 8 -8.64 -7.48 -0.08
CA LYS A 8 -9.09 -6.33 -0.88
C LYS A 8 -8.08 -5.18 -0.90
N ARG A 9 -7.74 -4.66 0.28
CA ARG A 9 -6.84 -3.51 0.47
C ARG A 9 -5.94 -3.77 1.68
N LEU A 10 -4.81 -4.45 1.46
CA LEU A 10 -3.84 -4.65 2.53
C LEU A 10 -3.06 -3.37 2.82
N VAL A 11 -2.87 -3.11 4.09
CA VAL A 11 -1.93 -2.14 4.63
C VAL A 11 -0.87 -2.83 5.46
N ARG A 12 0.31 -2.23 5.46
CA ARG A 12 1.43 -2.60 6.33
C ARG A 12 1.61 -1.49 7.36
N PHE A 13 1.66 -1.85 8.64
CA PHE A 13 1.61 -0.87 9.72
C PHE A 13 2.33 -1.36 10.99
N VAL A 14 2.69 -0.43 11.87
CA VAL A 14 3.04 -0.72 13.25
C VAL A 14 1.78 -0.59 14.09
N ALA A 15 1.46 -1.63 14.88
CA ALA A 15 0.31 -1.60 15.77
C ALA A 15 0.46 -0.54 16.87
N LYS A 16 -0.68 -0.02 17.36
CA LYS A 16 -0.70 0.90 18.50
C LYS A 16 -0.08 0.21 19.72
N ASP A 17 0.73 0.96 20.48
CA ASP A 17 1.40 0.47 21.70
C ASP A 17 2.31 -0.77 21.52
N SER A 18 2.74 -1.03 20.28
CA SER A 18 3.61 -2.15 19.93
C SER A 18 4.71 -1.71 18.96
N THR A 19 5.80 -2.47 18.89
CA THR A 19 6.83 -2.32 17.86
C THR A 19 6.66 -3.30 16.71
N GLN A 20 5.64 -4.16 16.77
CA GLN A 20 5.42 -5.20 15.78
C GLN A 20 4.87 -4.59 14.49
N VAL A 21 5.50 -4.95 13.37
CA VAL A 21 4.98 -4.69 12.03
C VAL A 21 3.98 -5.78 11.68
N LEU A 22 2.77 -5.37 11.30
CA LEU A 22 1.69 -6.25 10.88
C LEU A 22 1.22 -5.87 9.48
N ILE A 23 0.48 -6.79 8.87
CA ILE A 23 -0.32 -6.52 7.69
C ILE A 23 -1.79 -6.83 7.99
N GLY A 24 -2.69 -6.11 7.34
CA GLY A 24 -4.12 -6.30 7.52
C GLY A 24 -4.93 -5.46 6.56
N GLN A 25 -6.24 -5.64 6.53
CA GLN A 25 -7.14 -4.79 5.74
C GLN A 25 -8.08 -4.02 6.66
N PRO A 26 -8.46 -2.78 6.35
CA PRO A 26 -9.37 -2.02 7.20
C PRO A 26 -10.68 -2.78 7.41
N VAL A 27 -11.23 -2.72 8.63
CA VAL A 27 -12.55 -3.29 8.92
C VAL A 27 -13.64 -2.58 8.12
N LYS A 28 -13.46 -1.28 7.83
CA LYS A 28 -14.35 -0.46 7.00
C LYS A 28 -13.77 -0.33 5.60
N ASP A 29 -14.40 -0.98 4.62
CA ASP A 29 -13.91 -1.06 3.23
C ASP A 29 -13.88 0.29 2.51
N GLU A 30 -14.73 1.24 2.91
CA GLU A 30 -14.88 2.56 2.30
C GLU A 30 -14.04 3.63 3.00
N LEU A 31 -13.39 3.28 4.12
CA LEU A 31 -12.59 4.24 4.89
C LEU A 31 -11.34 4.65 4.08
N ASP A 32 -11.16 5.97 3.97
CA ASP A 32 -9.88 6.57 3.58
C ASP A 32 -8.94 6.58 4.79
N ILE A 33 -7.97 5.66 4.76
CA ILE A 33 -6.99 5.46 5.83
C ILE A 33 -6.11 6.71 5.99
N GLY A 34 -5.73 7.36 4.89
CA GLY A 34 -4.82 8.50 4.92
C GLY A 34 -5.46 9.71 5.58
N ILE A 35 -6.72 10.01 5.25
CA ILE A 35 -7.49 11.09 5.87
C ILE A 35 -7.78 10.77 7.34
N ALA A 36 -8.24 9.56 7.65
CA ALA A 36 -8.59 9.16 9.02
C ALA A 36 -7.38 9.29 9.97
N LEU A 37 -6.22 8.73 9.59
CA LEU A 37 -4.99 8.84 10.38
C LEU A 37 -4.52 10.28 10.53
N ARG A 38 -4.63 11.10 9.47
CA ARG A 38 -4.27 12.53 9.53
C ARG A 38 -5.16 13.31 10.50
N GLN A 39 -6.42 12.92 10.64
CA GLN A 39 -7.37 13.51 11.58
C GLN A 39 -7.26 12.93 13.00
N GLY A 40 -6.32 12.01 13.26
CA GLY A 40 -6.16 11.35 14.55
C GLY A 40 -7.27 10.34 14.87
N GLN A 41 -8.04 9.90 13.86
CA GLN A 41 -9.04 8.87 14.04
C GLN A 41 -8.38 7.49 14.14
N ASP A 42 -8.97 6.63 14.97
CA ASP A 42 -8.50 5.25 15.11
C ASP A 42 -8.90 4.42 13.89
N VAL A 43 -7.93 3.78 13.25
CA VAL A 43 -8.14 2.91 12.08
C VAL A 43 -7.91 1.47 12.50
N VAL A 44 -9.00 0.70 12.58
CA VAL A 44 -9.00 -0.71 12.95
C VAL A 44 -8.85 -1.59 11.69
N VAL A 45 -7.99 -2.59 11.79
CA VAL A 45 -7.58 -3.48 10.69
C VAL A 45 -7.71 -4.94 11.10
N ASP A 46 -8.31 -5.75 10.23
CA ASP A 46 -8.31 -7.21 10.32
C ASP A 46 -6.91 -7.74 9.98
N VAL A 47 -6.24 -8.36 10.95
CA VAL A 47 -4.85 -8.80 10.81
C VAL A 47 -4.75 -10.10 10.02
N PHE A 48 -3.77 -10.14 9.12
CA PHE A 48 -3.40 -11.30 8.33
C PHE A 48 -2.17 -12.01 8.92
N SER A 49 -2.05 -13.32 8.67
CA SER A 49 -1.02 -14.18 9.27
C SER A 49 0.36 -14.03 8.62
N GLY A 50 0.43 -13.51 7.41
CA GLY A 50 1.68 -13.22 6.71
C GLY A 50 2.38 -11.97 7.26
N LEU A 51 3.60 -11.74 6.77
CA LEU A 51 4.40 -10.55 7.09
C LEU A 51 4.56 -9.61 5.88
N SER A 52 4.05 -10.03 4.73
CA SER A 52 4.26 -9.42 3.42
C SER A 52 2.95 -9.31 2.67
N VAL A 53 2.71 -8.20 1.97
CA VAL A 53 1.57 -8.09 1.05
C VAL A 53 1.70 -8.99 -0.18
N LEU A 54 2.92 -9.45 -0.50
CA LEU A 54 3.20 -10.41 -1.58
C LEU A 54 2.89 -11.85 -1.16
N ASN A 55 2.96 -12.14 0.14
CA ASN A 55 2.56 -13.42 0.72
C ASN A 55 1.75 -13.18 2.01
N PRO A 56 0.47 -12.79 1.89
CA PRO A 56 -0.31 -12.30 3.01
C PRO A 56 -0.80 -13.39 3.96
N GLY A 57 -0.72 -14.66 3.58
CA GLY A 57 -1.32 -15.74 4.35
C GLY A 57 -2.84 -15.63 4.42
N VAL A 58 -3.41 -15.85 5.62
CA VAL A 58 -4.86 -15.89 5.86
C VAL A 58 -5.28 -14.89 6.93
N LYS A 59 -6.57 -14.55 6.96
CA LYS A 59 -7.15 -13.76 8.06
C LYS A 59 -6.99 -14.50 9.38
N THR A 60 -6.57 -13.77 10.42
CA THR A 60 -6.34 -14.34 11.76
C THR A 60 -7.58 -14.28 12.66
N GLY A 61 -8.59 -13.49 12.29
CA GLY A 61 -9.74 -13.18 13.16
C GLY A 61 -9.45 -12.15 14.26
N ARG A 62 -8.20 -11.67 14.36
CA ARG A 62 -7.80 -10.60 15.28
C ARG A 62 -7.88 -9.25 14.58
N THR A 63 -8.18 -8.22 15.36
CA THR A 63 -8.13 -6.82 14.92
C THR A 63 -7.07 -6.06 15.70
N GLU A 64 -6.46 -5.08 15.04
CA GLU A 64 -5.48 -4.17 15.64
C GLU A 64 -5.74 -2.74 15.17
N SER A 65 -5.28 -1.75 15.93
CA SER A 65 -5.34 -0.34 15.52
C SER A 65 -4.00 0.10 14.93
N ILE A 66 -4.06 0.87 13.85
CA ILE A 66 -2.86 1.44 13.21
C ILE A 66 -2.26 2.51 14.12
N GLY A 67 -1.07 2.25 14.67
CA GLY A 67 -0.25 3.28 15.33
C GLY A 67 0.55 4.10 14.32
N ARG A 68 1.15 3.42 13.33
CA ARG A 68 1.85 4.08 12.22
C ARG A 68 1.71 3.29 10.92
N ILE A 69 1.17 3.93 9.89
CA ILE A 69 1.12 3.36 8.54
C ILE A 69 2.52 3.35 7.92
N LEU A 70 2.84 2.29 7.18
CA LEU A 70 4.10 2.10 6.47
C LEU A 70 3.85 1.96 4.96
N SER A 71 4.92 2.04 4.16
CA SER A 71 4.86 1.60 2.77
C SER A 71 4.41 0.13 2.69
N PRO A 72 3.58 -0.23 1.69
CA PRO A 72 2.95 -1.55 1.60
C PRO A 72 3.97 -2.68 1.43
N LEU A 73 5.10 -2.39 0.77
CA LEU A 73 6.23 -3.29 0.62
C LEU A 73 7.36 -2.87 1.56
N ALA A 74 8.02 -3.85 2.20
CA ALA A 74 9.25 -3.63 2.92
C ALA A 74 10.44 -3.50 1.94
N GLN A 75 11.46 -2.74 2.33
CA GLN A 75 12.61 -2.46 1.48
C GLN A 75 13.32 -3.73 0.97
N HIS A 76 13.43 -4.77 1.80
CA HIS A 76 14.07 -6.03 1.41
C HIS A 76 13.25 -6.85 0.40
N GLU A 77 11.98 -6.50 0.19
CA GLU A 77 11.08 -7.14 -0.79
C GLU A 77 11.15 -6.43 -2.15
N VAL A 78 11.80 -5.26 -2.21
CA VAL A 78 11.87 -4.42 -3.40
C VAL A 78 13.28 -4.45 -3.95
N GLY A 79 13.45 -5.04 -5.14
CA GLY A 79 14.74 -5.05 -5.84
C GLY A 79 15.06 -3.70 -6.49
N THR A 80 14.21 -3.25 -7.42
CA THR A 80 14.36 -1.96 -8.14
C THR A 80 13.02 -1.28 -8.29
N ILE A 81 12.99 0.05 -8.19
CA ILE A 81 11.84 0.86 -8.60
C ILE A 81 12.11 1.34 -10.03
N ARG A 82 11.19 1.05 -10.94
CA ARG A 82 11.29 1.42 -12.35
C ARG A 82 10.18 2.41 -12.68
N CYS A 83 10.55 3.58 -13.18
CA CYS A 83 9.66 4.69 -13.40
C CYS A 83 9.58 5.02 -14.89
N ILE A 84 8.38 5.36 -15.38
CA ILE A 84 8.16 5.81 -16.76
C ILE A 84 7.89 7.31 -16.76
N GLY A 85 8.81 8.07 -17.34
CA GLY A 85 8.68 9.52 -17.48
C GLY A 85 7.68 9.90 -18.56
N LEU A 86 6.97 11.02 -18.35
CA LEU A 86 6.04 11.61 -19.32
C LEU A 86 4.98 10.64 -19.86
N ASN A 87 4.53 9.68 -19.04
CA ASN A 87 3.54 8.67 -19.44
C ASN A 87 2.09 9.18 -19.52
N TYR A 88 1.88 10.49 -19.37
CA TYR A 88 0.58 11.15 -19.43
C TYR A 88 0.69 12.40 -20.31
N ASN A 89 -0.09 12.46 -21.39
CA ASN A 89 -0.08 13.60 -22.33
C ASN A 89 -0.34 14.95 -21.65
N GLN A 90 -1.26 14.96 -20.68
CA GLN A 90 -1.57 16.18 -19.94
C GLN A 90 -0.38 16.65 -19.12
N HIS A 91 0.32 15.73 -18.45
CA HIS A 91 1.51 16.05 -17.69
C HIS A 91 2.64 16.58 -18.60
N ALA A 92 2.84 15.98 -19.78
CA ALA A 92 3.82 16.46 -20.76
C ALA A 92 3.54 17.92 -21.20
N LYS A 93 2.27 18.26 -21.44
CA LYS A 93 1.86 19.65 -21.72
C LYS A 93 2.13 20.59 -20.54
N GLU A 94 1.80 20.18 -19.32
CA GLU A 94 2.03 20.97 -18.10
C GLU A 94 3.50 21.34 -17.93
N VAL A 95 4.41 20.39 -18.19
CA VAL A 95 5.86 20.62 -18.08
C VAL A 95 6.50 21.14 -19.37
N ARG A 96 5.72 21.42 -20.42
CA ARG A 96 6.17 21.93 -21.74
C ARG A 96 7.21 21.03 -22.41
N MET A 97 7.02 19.72 -22.32
CA MET A 97 7.86 18.72 -22.97
C MET A 97 7.05 17.95 -24.01
N GLU A 98 7.68 17.61 -25.13
CA GLU A 98 7.07 16.73 -26.12
C GLU A 98 6.91 15.31 -25.54
N PRO A 99 5.77 14.64 -25.76
CA PRO A 99 5.61 13.23 -25.40
C PRO A 99 6.69 12.39 -26.08
N PRO A 100 7.36 11.49 -25.35
CA PRO A 100 8.42 10.68 -25.92
C PRO A 100 7.84 9.66 -26.91
N THR A 101 8.57 9.38 -28.00
CA THR A 101 8.16 8.40 -29.02
C THR A 101 8.45 6.95 -28.63
N ILE A 102 9.27 6.76 -27.59
CA ILE A 102 9.56 5.47 -26.94
C ILE A 102 9.47 5.63 -25.41
N PRO A 103 9.14 4.58 -24.63
CA PRO A 103 9.04 4.70 -23.18
C PRO A 103 10.35 5.20 -22.54
N THR A 104 10.27 6.31 -21.80
CA THR A 104 11.41 6.85 -21.06
C THR A 104 11.50 6.20 -19.69
N LEU A 105 12.25 5.09 -19.61
CA LEU A 105 12.47 4.34 -18.38
C LEU A 105 13.64 4.92 -17.57
N PHE A 106 13.44 5.14 -16.28
CA PHE A 106 14.48 5.50 -15.31
C PHE A 106 14.31 4.73 -14.00
N MET A 107 15.32 4.79 -13.14
CA MET A 107 15.35 4.17 -11.81
C MET A 107 15.58 5.22 -10.74
#